data_AF-A0A9N9YUK5-F1
#
_entry.id   AF-A0A9N9YUK5-F1
#
_cell.length_a   1.000
_cell.length_b   1.000
_cell.length_c   1.000
_cell.angle_alpha   90.00
_cell.angle_beta   90.00
_cell.angle_gamma   90.00
#
_symmetry.space_group_name_H-M   'P 1'
#
loop_
_entity.id
_entity.type
_entity.pdbx_description
1 polymer ?
#
loop_
_entity_poly.entity_id
_entity_poly.type
_entity_poly.pdbx_seq_one_letter_code
_entity_poly.pdbx_strand_id
1 'polypeptide(L)'
;MTIDQQREVLDKTYRMLTEFAGKPPRGSVAPWWETSKEGAQLLLDYGIEYDHSMSHTDCEAYYLRTGDTWTNIDYKKKPEDWMKPLVKGQDTGLVEIPANWLIEHMKKHEGVEFVTMAEICDEFKKKNPAPAGAVLPAPPGAML
;
A
#
# COMPACT_ATOMS: atom_id res chain seq x y z
N MET A 1 7.31 8.25 -13.27
CA MET A 1 7.80 9.45 -12.54
C MET A 1 9.09 9.10 -11.82
N THR A 2 10.07 10.00 -11.79
CA THR A 2 11.27 9.80 -10.95
C THR A 2 10.90 9.80 -9.47
N ILE A 3 11.77 9.30 -8.60
CA ILE A 3 11.52 9.32 -7.15
C ILE A 3 11.33 10.75 -6.62
N ASP A 4 12.06 11.73 -7.15
CA ASP A 4 11.93 13.13 -6.75
C ASP A 4 10.59 13.72 -7.17
N GLN A 5 10.12 13.42 -8.38
CA GLN A 5 8.78 13.80 -8.83
C GLN A 5 7.68 13.17 -7.98
N GLN A 6 7.82 11.88 -7.64
CA GLN A 6 6.87 11.21 -6.75
C GLN A 6 6.84 11.88 -5.36
N ARG A 7 8.00 12.23 -4.81
CA ARG A 7 8.12 12.94 -3.53
C ARG A 7 7.49 14.31 -3.58
N GLU A 8 7.75 15.11 -4.62
CA GLU A 8 7.16 16.45 -4.78
C GLU A 8 5.63 16.41 -4.85
N VAL A 9 5.07 15.44 -5.58
CA VAL A 9 3.62 15.24 -5.67
C VAL A 9 3.05 14.82 -4.30
N LEU A 10 3.67 13.85 -3.63
CA LEU A 10 3.25 13.39 -2.31
C LEU A 10 3.32 14.52 -1.29
N ASP A 11 4.44 15.24 -1.20
CA ASP A 11 4.62 16.35 -0.25
C ASP A 11 3.57 17.45 -0.45
N LYS A 12 3.36 17.86 -1.70
CA LYS A 12 2.38 18.89 -2.03
C LYS A 12 0.97 18.49 -1.64
N THR A 13 0.55 17.28 -1.98
CA THR A 13 -0.80 16.79 -1.68
C THR A 13 -0.99 16.52 -0.19
N TYR A 14 0.03 15.98 0.49
CA TYR A 14 0.04 15.74 1.92
C TYR A 14 -0.12 17.04 2.73
N ARG A 15 0.67 18.08 2.42
CA ARG A 15 0.58 19.40 3.07
C ARG A 15 -0.77 20.07 2.80
N MET A 16 -1.23 20.04 1.55
CA MET A 16 -2.52 20.62 1.17
C MET A 16 -3.68 19.98 1.92
N LEU A 17 -3.71 18.64 2.00
CA LEU A 17 -4.74 17.93 2.77
C LEU A 17 -4.63 18.20 4.26
N THR A 18 -3.41 18.31 4.79
CA THR A 18 -3.17 18.65 6.20
C THR A 18 -3.72 20.03 6.55
N GLU A 19 -3.41 21.04 5.74
CA GLU A 19 -3.90 22.41 5.92
C GLU A 19 -5.43 22.46 5.85
N PHE A 20 -6.01 21.78 4.88
CA PHE A 20 -7.46 21.75 4.67
C PHE A 20 -8.21 21.01 5.78
N ALA A 21 -7.72 19.85 6.22
CA ALA A 21 -8.41 18.97 7.17
C ALA A 21 -8.00 19.21 8.64
N GLY A 22 -6.95 20.01 8.89
CA GLY A 22 -6.38 20.25 10.22
C GLY A 22 -5.61 19.06 10.80
N LYS A 23 -5.40 18.00 10.02
CA LYS A 23 -4.67 16.78 10.40
C LYS A 23 -4.09 16.10 9.17
N PRO A 24 -2.93 15.42 9.28
CA PRO A 24 -2.33 14.73 8.15
C PRO A 24 -3.20 13.57 7.64
N PRO A 25 -3.17 13.27 6.33
CA PRO A 25 -3.83 12.10 5.78
C PRO A 25 -3.21 10.81 6.37
N ARG A 26 -4.04 9.81 6.63
CA ARG A 26 -3.62 8.50 7.16
C ARG A 26 -3.44 7.45 6.07
N GLY A 27 -3.98 7.69 4.88
CA GLY A 27 -4.04 6.72 3.80
C GLY A 27 -3.71 7.31 2.44
N SER A 28 -3.37 6.42 1.51
CA SER A 28 -3.07 6.73 0.11
C SER A 28 -3.87 5.85 -0.86
N VAL A 29 -4.08 6.37 -2.06
CA VAL A 29 -4.53 5.61 -3.23
C VAL A 29 -3.65 6.07 -4.39
N ALA A 30 -2.88 5.15 -4.96
CA ALA A 30 -2.07 5.44 -6.13
C ALA A 30 -2.98 5.75 -7.33
N PRO A 31 -2.77 6.88 -8.04
CA PRO A 31 -3.50 7.16 -9.27
C PRO A 31 -3.35 6.01 -10.25
N TRP A 32 -4.48 5.53 -10.78
CA TRP A 32 -4.53 4.37 -11.69
C TRP A 32 -4.02 3.05 -11.10
N TRP A 33 -3.90 2.95 -9.78
CA TRP A 33 -3.41 1.76 -9.07
C TRP A 33 -2.02 1.29 -9.54
N GLU A 34 -1.21 2.21 -10.05
CA GLU A 34 0.18 1.93 -10.37
C GLU A 34 1.08 2.29 -9.19
N THR A 35 1.70 1.27 -8.60
CA THR A 35 2.57 1.43 -7.43
C THR A 35 4.03 1.17 -7.77
N SER A 36 4.92 1.61 -6.88
CA SER A 36 6.36 1.34 -6.98
C SER A 36 6.94 1.08 -5.61
N LYS A 37 8.09 0.40 -5.55
CA LYS A 37 8.82 0.17 -4.30
C LYS A 37 9.19 1.50 -3.65
N GLU A 38 9.64 2.45 -4.45
CA GLU A 38 10.04 3.79 -4.01
C GLU A 38 8.82 4.57 -3.48
N GLY A 39 7.67 4.46 -4.15
CA GLY A 39 6.41 5.05 -3.69
C GLY A 39 5.97 4.50 -2.33
N ALA A 40 6.01 3.18 -2.14
CA ALA A 40 5.69 2.58 -0.84
C ALA A 40 6.66 3.05 0.27
N GLN A 41 7.95 3.20 -0.03
CA GLN A 41 8.91 3.77 0.91
C GLN A 41 8.56 5.22 1.28
N LEU A 42 8.19 6.04 0.29
CA LEU A 42 7.75 7.42 0.53
C LEU A 42 6.49 7.47 1.44
N LEU A 43 5.53 6.57 1.24
CA LEU A 43 4.35 6.47 2.11
C LEU A 43 4.76 6.17 3.56
N LEU A 44 5.67 5.21 3.77
CA LEU A 44 6.21 4.89 5.10
C LEU A 44 6.91 6.10 5.72
N ASP A 45 7.76 6.81 4.96
CA ASP A 45 8.51 7.97 5.43
C ASP A 45 7.59 9.13 5.87
N TYR A 46 6.45 9.32 5.19
CA TYR A 46 5.44 10.31 5.54
C TYR A 46 4.51 9.89 6.68
N GLY A 47 4.66 8.67 7.21
CA GLY A 47 3.82 8.15 8.27
C GLY A 47 2.41 7.76 7.81
N ILE A 48 2.24 7.48 6.51
CA ILE A 48 0.99 6.93 5.97
C ILE A 48 0.82 5.51 6.52
N GLU A 49 -0.38 5.21 7.01
CA GLU A 49 -0.67 3.96 7.71
C GLU A 49 -1.25 2.88 6.81
N TYR A 50 -1.98 3.28 5.76
CA TYR A 50 -2.58 2.35 4.82
C TYR A 50 -2.54 2.80 3.35
N ASP A 51 -2.57 1.85 2.44
CA ASP A 51 -2.77 2.06 1.00
C ASP A 51 -3.95 1.22 0.48
N HIS A 52 -4.58 1.68 -0.59
CA HIS A 52 -5.68 1.01 -1.28
C HIS A 52 -5.43 0.97 -2.79
N SER A 53 -4.38 0.28 -3.19
CA SER A 53 -3.94 0.25 -4.60
C SER A 53 -3.52 -1.13 -5.09
N MET A 54 -3.22 -2.06 -4.19
CA MET A 54 -2.73 -3.39 -4.53
C MET A 54 -3.85 -4.45 -4.43
N SER A 55 -3.61 -5.61 -5.05
CA SER A 55 -4.59 -6.70 -5.14
C SER A 55 -3.98 -8.08 -4.84
N HIS A 56 -3.09 -8.18 -3.84
CA HIS A 56 -2.51 -9.48 -3.45
C HIS A 56 -3.54 -10.41 -2.77
N THR A 57 -4.56 -9.82 -2.15
CA THR A 57 -5.71 -10.51 -1.56
C THR A 57 -6.99 -9.87 -2.13
N ASP A 58 -8.13 -10.54 -1.93
CA ASP A 58 -9.44 -10.15 -2.46
C ASP A 58 -10.25 -9.28 -1.49
N CYS A 59 -10.41 -9.75 -0.24
CA CYS A 59 -11.34 -9.20 0.75
C CYS A 59 -10.72 -9.07 2.15
N GLU A 60 -9.42 -9.33 2.31
CA GLU A 60 -8.73 -9.28 3.59
C GLU A 60 -7.60 -8.24 3.55
N ALA A 61 -7.57 -7.34 4.54
CA ALA A 61 -6.43 -6.44 4.71
C ALA A 61 -5.18 -7.22 5.14
N TYR A 62 -4.00 -6.71 4.78
CA TYR A 62 -2.71 -7.37 5.09
C TYR A 62 -1.58 -6.35 5.22
N TYR A 63 -0.44 -6.77 5.74
CA TYR A 63 0.77 -5.97 5.74
C TYR A 63 1.46 -6.04 4.38
N LEU A 64 1.67 -4.89 3.72
CA LEU A 64 2.25 -4.83 2.39
C LEU A 64 3.70 -5.31 2.39
N ARG A 65 4.03 -6.22 1.47
CA ARG A 65 5.41 -6.59 1.15
C ARG A 65 5.92 -5.76 -0.03
N THR A 66 7.15 -5.28 0.06
CA THR A 66 7.79 -4.49 -1.00
C THR A 66 9.08 -5.15 -1.48
N GLY A 67 9.50 -4.84 -2.70
CA GLY A 67 10.75 -5.36 -3.26
C GLY A 67 10.68 -6.83 -3.71
N ASP A 68 9.47 -7.33 -4.02
CA ASP A 68 9.32 -8.58 -4.75
C ASP A 68 10.04 -8.50 -6.09
N THR A 69 10.73 -9.58 -6.46
CA THR A 69 11.44 -9.67 -7.74
C THR A 69 11.05 -10.95 -8.47
N TRP A 70 11.02 -10.87 -9.80
CA TRP A 70 10.72 -12.00 -10.66
C TRP A 70 11.66 -11.98 -11.87
N THR A 71 11.82 -13.15 -12.49
CA THR A 71 12.60 -13.25 -13.72
C THR A 71 11.67 -13.16 -14.92
N ASN A 72 11.83 -12.13 -15.74
CA ASN A 72 11.07 -11.98 -16.97
C ASN A 72 11.45 -13.06 -17.98
N ILE A 73 10.48 -13.49 -18.79
CA ILE A 73 10.70 -14.42 -19.90
C ILE A 73 11.64 -13.78 -20.91
N ASP A 74 12.68 -14.51 -21.29
CA ASP A 74 13.62 -14.13 -22.34
C ASP A 74 13.72 -15.26 -23.36
N TYR A 75 13.05 -15.11 -24.50
CA TYR A 75 13.02 -16.11 -25.57
C TYR A 75 14.37 -16.31 -26.28
N LYS A 76 15.38 -15.47 -26.01
CA LYS A 76 16.74 -15.66 -26.52
C LYS A 76 17.57 -16.63 -25.67
N LYS A 77 17.07 -17.01 -24.50
CA LYS A 77 17.74 -17.85 -23.49
C LYS A 77 17.02 -19.19 -23.33
N LYS A 78 17.61 -20.12 -22.57
CA LYS A 78 16.96 -21.40 -22.29
C LYS A 78 15.84 -21.20 -21.26
N PRO A 79 14.78 -22.03 -21.27
CA PRO A 79 13.70 -21.93 -20.29
C PRO A 79 14.16 -21.93 -18.83
N GLU A 80 15.20 -22.71 -18.51
CA GLU A 80 15.81 -22.78 -17.16
C GLU A 80 16.33 -21.41 -16.65
N ASP A 81 16.62 -20.47 -17.55
CA ASP A 81 17.11 -19.14 -17.17
C ASP A 81 16.02 -18.27 -16.55
N TRP A 82 14.74 -18.46 -16.94
CA TRP A 82 13.60 -17.64 -16.52
C TRP A 82 12.45 -18.38 -15.84
N MET A 83 12.39 -19.72 -15.90
CA MET A 83 11.45 -20.55 -15.13
C MET A 83 11.83 -20.62 -13.64
N LYS A 84 11.82 -19.47 -12.97
CA LYS A 84 12.18 -19.32 -11.55
C LYS A 84 10.99 -18.75 -10.77
N PRO A 85 10.79 -19.17 -9.52
CA PRO A 85 9.73 -18.60 -8.70
C PRO A 85 9.98 -17.11 -8.43
N LEU A 86 8.91 -16.38 -8.13
CA LEU A 86 9.01 -15.04 -7.56
C LEU A 86 9.75 -15.11 -6.22
N VAL A 87 10.64 -14.15 -5.99
CA VAL A 87 11.35 -13.97 -4.73
C VAL A 87 10.64 -12.89 -3.94
N LYS A 88 10.09 -13.27 -2.78
CA LYS A 88 9.41 -12.36 -1.85
C LYS A 88 10.41 -11.36 -1.27
N GLY A 89 10.01 -10.10 -1.21
CA GLY A 89 10.76 -9.02 -0.61
C GLY A 89 10.53 -8.85 0.89
N GLN A 90 10.54 -7.60 1.35
CA GLN A 90 10.51 -7.23 2.76
C GLN A 90 9.10 -6.79 3.18
N ASP A 91 8.61 -7.36 4.28
CA ASP A 91 7.36 -6.92 4.88
C ASP A 91 7.49 -5.52 5.48
N THR A 92 6.38 -4.77 5.45
CA THR A 92 6.29 -3.40 5.98
C THR A 92 5.15 -3.30 6.99
N GLY A 93 5.10 -2.20 7.74
CA GLY A 93 3.98 -1.85 8.60
C GLY A 93 2.86 -1.11 7.89
N LEU A 94 2.95 -0.92 6.56
CA LEU A 94 1.87 -0.33 5.76
C LEU A 94 0.75 -1.36 5.61
N VAL A 95 -0.46 -0.99 6.03
CA VAL A 95 -1.64 -1.84 5.85
C VAL A 95 -2.17 -1.65 4.44
N GLU A 96 -2.27 -2.73 3.69
CA GLU A 96 -2.94 -2.72 2.40
C GLU A 96 -4.40 -3.15 2.57
N ILE A 97 -5.32 -2.30 2.11
CA ILE A 97 -6.73 -2.60 2.01
C ILE A 97 -7.02 -2.81 0.53
N PRO A 98 -7.27 -4.05 0.05
CA PRO A 98 -7.26 -4.34 -1.38
C PRO A 98 -8.15 -3.43 -2.22
N ALA A 99 -7.58 -2.90 -3.31
CA ALA A 99 -8.38 -2.35 -4.39
C ALA A 99 -9.25 -3.48 -4.99
N ASN A 100 -10.57 -3.27 -5.04
CA ASN A 100 -11.50 -4.30 -5.47
C ASN A 100 -12.57 -3.74 -6.42
N TRP A 101 -12.82 -4.47 -7.51
CA TRP A 101 -13.83 -4.16 -8.52
C TRP A 101 -15.26 -4.59 -8.12
N LEU A 102 -15.41 -5.36 -7.04
CA LEU A 102 -16.67 -6.00 -6.64
C LEU A 102 -17.49 -5.21 -5.61
N ILE A 103 -17.13 -3.96 -5.32
CA ILE A 103 -17.84 -3.12 -4.34
C ILE A 103 -19.35 -3.04 -4.64
N GLU A 104 -19.72 -2.88 -5.92
CA GLU A 104 -21.12 -2.82 -6.34
C GLU A 104 -21.89 -4.14 -6.18
N HIS A 105 -21.17 -5.26 -6.17
CA HIS A 105 -21.76 -6.56 -5.83
C HIS A 105 -21.93 -6.69 -4.31
N MET A 106 -20.90 -6.36 -3.52
CA MET A 106 -20.93 -6.46 -2.06
C MET A 106 -22.06 -5.63 -1.45
N LYS A 107 -22.30 -4.42 -1.96
CA LYS A 107 -23.40 -3.53 -1.53
C LYS A 107 -24.79 -4.17 -1.52
N LYS A 108 -25.01 -5.23 -2.31
CA LYS A 108 -26.33 -5.84 -2.50
C LYS A 108 -26.63 -6.95 -1.50
N HIS A 109 -25.67 -7.34 -0.66
CA HIS A 109 -25.80 -8.46 0.28
C HIS A 109 -26.08 -7.96 1.70
N GLU A 110 -27.00 -8.66 2.38
CA GLU A 110 -27.32 -8.41 3.78
C GLU A 110 -26.11 -8.72 4.68
N GLY A 111 -25.90 -7.90 5.71
CA GLY A 111 -24.77 -8.05 6.64
C GLY A 111 -23.49 -7.34 6.20
N VAL A 112 -23.47 -6.68 5.04
CA VAL A 112 -22.34 -5.83 4.63
C VAL A 112 -22.47 -4.44 5.28
N GLU A 113 -21.45 -4.07 6.06
CA GLU A 113 -21.31 -2.75 6.66
C GLU A 113 -20.16 -1.98 6.00
N PHE A 114 -20.42 -0.74 5.60
CA PHE A 114 -19.40 0.15 5.05
C PHE A 114 -18.84 1.05 6.16
N VAL A 115 -17.56 0.89 6.42
CA VAL A 115 -16.78 1.72 7.34
C VAL A 115 -15.71 2.48 6.56
N THR A 116 -15.06 3.45 7.20
CA THR A 116 -13.91 4.13 6.61
C THR A 116 -12.70 3.19 6.54
N MET A 117 -11.85 3.37 5.54
CA MET A 117 -10.60 2.61 5.44
C MET A 117 -9.69 2.81 6.66
N ALA A 118 -9.77 3.97 7.31
CA ALA A 118 -9.08 4.23 8.57
C ALA A 118 -9.56 3.29 9.69
N GLU A 119 -10.86 3.06 9.82
CA GLU A 119 -11.42 2.10 10.79
C GLU A 119 -10.99 0.67 10.49
N ILE A 120 -10.98 0.26 9.21
CA ILE A 120 -10.46 -1.05 8.79
C ILE A 120 -8.99 -1.21 9.19
N CYS A 121 -8.17 -0.19 8.92
CA CYS A 121 -6.75 -0.17 9.28
C CYS A 121 -6.56 -0.29 10.79
N ASP A 122 -7.32 0.47 11.59
CA ASP A 122 -7.26 0.45 13.05
C ASP A 122 -7.65 -0.91 13.63
N GLU A 123 -8.74 -1.51 13.13
CA GLU A 123 -9.19 -2.83 13.54
C GLU A 123 -8.18 -3.92 13.16
N PHE A 124 -7.63 -3.85 11.94
CA PHE A 124 -6.62 -4.78 11.46
C PHE A 124 -5.37 -4.73 12.35
N LYS A 125 -4.80 -3.54 12.59
CA LYS A 125 -3.60 -3.36 13.44
C LYS A 125 -3.83 -3.80 14.88
N LYS A 126 -5.06 -3.67 15.39
CA LYS A 126 -5.42 -4.14 16.74
C LYS A 126 -5.37 -5.66 16.87
N LYS A 127 -5.76 -6.39 15.81
CA LYS A 127 -5.84 -7.86 15.80
C LYS A 127 -4.57 -8.52 15.29
N ASN A 128 -3.79 -7.81 14.47
CA ASN A 128 -2.65 -8.36 13.76
C ASN A 128 -1.41 -7.52 14.09
N PRO A 129 -0.45 -8.03 14.88
CA PRO A 129 0.81 -7.34 15.07
C PRO A 129 1.61 -7.30 13.77
N ALA A 130 2.35 -6.22 13.54
CA ALA A 130 3.24 -6.12 12.38
C ALA A 130 4.27 -7.26 12.39
N PRO A 131 4.65 -7.82 11.22
CA PRO A 131 5.65 -8.87 11.13
C PRO A 131 6.97 -8.45 11.78
N ALA A 132 7.66 -9.41 12.40
CA ALA A 132 8.96 -9.14 13.01
C ALA A 132 9.96 -8.64 11.95
N GLY A 133 10.59 -7.49 12.21
CA GLY A 133 11.52 -6.85 11.27
C GLY A 133 10.86 -6.05 10.15
N ALA A 134 9.54 -5.85 10.20
CA ALA A 134 8.84 -5.01 9.23
C ALA A 134 9.31 -3.54 9.32
N VAL A 135 9.45 -2.90 8.16
CA VAL A 135 9.71 -1.45 8.08
C VAL A 135 8.42 -0.71 8.42
N LEU A 136 8.37 -0.05 9.57
CA LEU A 136 7.17 0.63 10.06
C LEU A 136 7.04 2.04 9.49
N PRO A 137 5.81 2.57 9.33
CA PRO A 137 5.59 3.98 9.04
C PRO A 137 6.24 4.86 10.10
N ALA A 138 6.77 6.01 9.68
CA ALA A 138 7.20 7.08 10.58
C ALA A 138 6.01 7.57 11.44
N PRO A 139 6.27 8.27 12.56
CA PRO A 139 5.19 8.90 13.33
C PRO A 139 4.34 9.83 12.46
N PRO A 140 3.00 9.86 12.63
CA PRO A 140 2.13 10.75 11.86
C PRO A 140 2.60 12.20 11.96
N GLY A 141 2.72 12.87 10.81
CA GLY A 141 3.20 14.26 10.76
C GLY A 141 4.71 14.44 10.86
N ALA A 142 5.52 13.37 10.85
CA ALA A 142 6.98 13.47 10.90
C ALA A 142 7.59 14.32 9.76
N MET A 143 6.86 14.48 8.65
CA MET A 143 7.27 15.24 7.47
C MET A 143 6.59 16.62 7.35
N LEU A 144 5.81 17.07 8.35
CA LEU A 144 5.17 18.39 8.35
C LEU A 144 6.13 19.51 8.74
#